data_AF-A0A9W8G9V3-F1
#
_entry.id   AF-A0A9W8G9V3-F1
#
_cell.length_a   1.000
_cell.length_b   1.000
_cell.length_c   1.000
_cell.angle_alpha   90.00
_cell.angle_beta   90.00
_cell.angle_gamma   90.00
#
_symmetry.space_group_name_H-M   'P 1'
#
loop_
_entity.id
_entity.type
_entity.pdbx_description
1 polymer ?
#
loop_
_entity_poly.entity_id
_entity_poly.type
_entity_poly.pdbx_seq_one_letter_code
_entity_poly.pdbx_strand_id
1 'polypeptide(L)'
;MSDAYSDRQLVPEPTHSSLVLYTALINSPSTDQKTRLASLAKKASTLDALAKARAFDSLFLHRKQVNKATIQRAKAILEPPLLLSLLLDRATTYCALAAMYRRSGSAASSATTYDRAVWLLESLWHATGADGTEAAKSGTASHQHIANVLRQTLDDWADIEQSLNRHIKAERIRDRISKY
;
A
#
# COMPACT_ATOMS: atom_id res chain seq x y z
N MET A 1 29.60 26.52 -20.19
CA MET A 1 28.17 26.20 -20.39
C MET A 1 27.64 25.60 -19.11
N SER A 2 26.89 26.40 -18.34
CA SER A 2 25.70 26.05 -17.54
C SER A 2 25.01 24.75 -17.95
N ASP A 3 24.39 23.93 -17.10
CA ASP A 3 23.74 24.17 -15.81
C ASP A 3 23.56 22.85 -15.00
N ALA A 4 23.49 23.02 -13.68
CA ALA A 4 22.56 22.36 -12.76
C ALA A 4 22.32 20.83 -12.88
N TYR A 5 23.16 20.04 -12.20
CA TYR A 5 22.60 18.93 -11.41
C TYR A 5 22.26 19.47 -10.02
N SER A 6 21.09 20.08 -9.97
CA SER A 6 20.46 20.63 -8.77
C SER A 6 20.62 19.71 -7.58
N ASP A 7 21.03 20.32 -6.47
CA ASP A 7 20.55 20.05 -5.13
C ASP A 7 19.23 19.27 -5.15
N ARG A 8 19.33 17.94 -5.10
CA ARG A 8 18.31 17.16 -4.44
C ARG A 8 18.51 17.49 -2.97
N GLN A 9 17.87 18.56 -2.52
CA GLN A 9 17.54 18.73 -1.12
C GLN A 9 17.11 17.35 -0.62
N LEU A 10 17.96 16.76 0.22
CA LEU A 10 17.61 15.61 1.03
C LEU A 10 16.41 16.08 1.83
N VAL A 11 15.20 15.84 1.30
CA VAL A 11 13.98 15.96 2.06
C VAL A 11 14.25 15.14 3.31
N PRO A 12 14.30 15.76 4.50
CA PRO A 12 14.66 15.05 5.71
C PRO A 12 13.77 13.82 5.78
N GLU A 13 14.38 12.63 5.90
CA GLU A 13 13.62 11.39 5.96
C GLU A 13 12.57 11.58 7.04
N PRO A 14 11.29 11.35 6.71
CA PRO A 14 10.24 11.59 7.66
C PRO A 14 10.50 10.75 8.90
N THR A 15 10.53 11.43 10.05
CA THR A 15 10.89 10.79 11.30
C THR A 15 9.77 9.86 11.76
N HIS A 16 10.15 8.80 12.47
CA HIS A 16 9.21 7.93 13.20
C HIS A 16 8.22 8.75 14.05
N SER A 17 8.66 9.89 14.58
CA SER A 17 7.84 10.83 15.36
C SER A 17 6.62 11.37 14.60
N SER A 18 6.75 11.71 13.32
CA SER A 18 5.61 12.19 12.51
C SER A 18 4.55 11.10 12.31
N LEU A 19 4.99 9.85 12.06
CA LEU A 19 4.08 8.71 11.90
C LEU A 19 3.32 8.40 13.20
N VAL A 20 3.99 8.51 14.35
CA VAL A 20 3.38 8.33 15.68
C VAL A 20 2.31 9.41 15.93
N LEU A 21 2.63 10.69 15.66
CA LEU A 21 1.68 11.80 15.84
C LEU A 21 0.44 11.65 14.97
N TYR A 22 0.60 11.36 13.67
CA TYR A 22 -0.56 11.13 12.80
C TYR A 22 -1.39 9.95 13.27
N THR A 23 -0.76 8.87 13.74
CA THR A 23 -1.47 7.69 14.27
C THR A 23 -2.30 8.04 15.51
N ALA A 24 -1.75 8.85 16.42
CA ALA A 24 -2.48 9.32 17.60
C ALA A 24 -3.71 10.16 17.20
N LEU A 25 -3.55 11.08 16.24
CA LEU A 25 -4.66 11.92 15.76
C LEU A 25 -5.75 11.10 15.05
N ILE A 26 -5.37 10.07 14.27
CA ILE A 26 -6.31 9.18 13.58
C ILE A 26 -7.16 8.37 14.57
N ASN A 27 -6.52 7.83 15.62
CA ASN A 27 -7.17 6.93 16.57
C ASN A 27 -7.89 7.65 17.71
N SER A 28 -7.65 8.95 17.89
CA SER A 28 -8.31 9.71 18.94
C SER A 28 -9.81 9.88 18.66
N PRO A 29 -10.69 9.57 19.64
CA PRO A 29 -12.13 9.72 19.50
C PRO A 29 -12.57 11.19 19.46
N SER A 30 -11.75 12.11 19.99
CA SER A 30 -12.03 13.55 20.00
C SER A 30 -11.66 14.25 18.68
N THR A 31 -10.95 13.58 17.79
CA THR A 31 -10.56 14.15 16.49
C THR A 31 -11.74 14.12 15.53
N ASP A 32 -12.09 15.27 14.96
CA ASP A 32 -13.13 15.37 13.94
C ASP A 32 -12.74 14.63 12.64
N GLN A 33 -13.73 14.30 11.82
CA GLN A 33 -13.51 13.52 10.59
C GLN A 33 -12.55 14.20 9.60
N LYS A 34 -12.58 15.53 9.48
CA LYS A 34 -11.72 16.27 8.55
C LYS A 34 -10.26 16.21 9.00
N THR A 35 -10.02 16.40 10.29
CA THR A 35 -8.68 16.28 10.87
C THR A 35 -8.14 14.86 10.81
N ARG A 36 -8.99 13.83 11.02
CA ARG A 36 -8.61 12.43 10.79
C ARG A 36 -8.22 12.18 9.34
N LEU A 37 -9.02 12.64 8.38
CA LEU A 37 -8.74 12.50 6.94
C LEU A 37 -7.43 13.19 6.54
N ALA A 38 -7.20 14.41 7.03
CA ALA A 38 -5.96 15.15 6.78
C ALA A 38 -4.73 14.42 7.36
N SER A 39 -4.85 13.90 8.59
CA SER A 39 -3.78 13.14 9.25
C SER A 39 -3.48 11.82 8.52
N LEU A 40 -4.52 11.13 8.04
CA LEU A 40 -4.38 9.92 7.22
C LEU A 40 -3.68 10.20 5.89
N ALA A 41 -4.07 11.27 5.19
CA ALA A 41 -3.43 11.69 3.94
C ALA A 41 -1.95 12.06 4.17
N LYS A 42 -1.62 12.73 5.28
CA LYS A 42 -0.24 13.05 5.65
C LYS A 42 0.57 11.80 6.01
N LYS A 43 -0.01 10.84 6.73
CA LYS A 43 0.62 9.55 7.01
C LYS A 43 0.91 8.79 5.72
N ALA A 44 -0.06 8.71 4.80
CA ALA A 44 0.13 8.10 3.49
C ALA A 44 1.25 8.78 2.70
N SER A 45 1.24 10.11 2.60
CA SER A 45 2.30 10.88 1.93
C SER A 45 3.67 10.68 2.57
N THR A 46 3.71 10.48 3.88
CA THR A 46 4.94 10.20 4.63
C THR A 46 5.52 8.84 4.24
N LEU A 47 4.65 7.82 4.20
CA LEU A 47 5.03 6.47 3.75
C LEU A 47 5.41 6.46 2.26
N ASP A 48 4.79 7.31 1.44
CA ASP A 48 5.15 7.50 0.02
C ASP A 48 6.52 8.16 -0.15
N ALA A 49 6.93 9.04 0.77
CA ALA A 49 8.23 9.68 0.71
C ALA A 49 9.36 8.73 1.12
N LEU A 50 9.09 7.66 1.88
CA LEU A 50 10.08 6.72 2.36
C LEU A 50 10.81 6.04 1.19
N ALA A 51 12.12 6.28 1.04
CA ALA A 51 12.89 5.83 -0.11
C ALA A 51 12.88 4.29 -0.26
N LYS A 52 12.93 3.59 0.88
CA LYS A 52 12.92 2.12 0.93
C LYS A 52 11.61 1.51 0.43
N ALA A 53 10.48 2.10 0.83
CA ALA A 53 9.16 1.68 0.36
C ALA A 53 9.01 1.94 -1.15
N ARG A 54 9.40 3.12 -1.63
CA ARG A 54 9.38 3.45 -3.07
C ARG A 54 10.28 2.53 -3.90
N ALA A 55 11.47 2.21 -3.39
CA ALA A 55 12.38 1.30 -4.09
C ALA A 55 11.76 -0.10 -4.24
N PHE A 56 11.09 -0.60 -3.18
CA PHE A 56 10.32 -1.83 -3.28
C PHE A 56 9.21 -1.72 -4.33
N ASP A 57 8.46 -0.62 -4.33
CA ASP A 57 7.39 -0.41 -5.29
C ASP A 57 7.90 -0.44 -6.74
N SER A 58 8.99 0.28 -7.04
CA SER A 58 9.59 0.32 -8.37
C SER A 58 10.06 -1.05 -8.84
N LEU A 59 10.58 -1.90 -7.94
CA LEU A 59 11.00 -3.27 -8.29
C LEU A 59 9.82 -4.16 -8.74
N PHE A 60 8.60 -3.87 -8.27
CA PHE A 60 7.40 -4.62 -8.59
C PHE A 60 6.50 -3.93 -9.63
N LEU A 61 6.71 -2.64 -9.93
CA LEU A 61 6.04 -1.90 -11.03
C LEU A 61 6.59 -2.26 -12.41
N HIS A 62 7.89 -2.54 -12.54
CA HIS A 62 8.54 -2.81 -13.84
C HIS A 62 8.38 -4.26 -14.34
N ARG A 63 7.31 -4.96 -13.96
CA ARG A 63 7.13 -6.39 -14.25
C ARG A 63 6.62 -6.67 -15.67
N LYS A 64 7.53 -7.09 -16.56
CA LYS A 64 7.20 -8.15 -17.53
C LYS A 64 7.72 -9.54 -17.13
N GLN A 65 8.73 -9.65 -16.26
CA GLN A 65 9.14 -10.91 -15.65
C GLN A 65 9.87 -10.62 -14.33
N VAL A 66 9.32 -11.03 -13.19
CA VAL A 66 10.12 -11.07 -11.96
C VAL A 66 10.80 -12.39 -11.88
N ASN A 67 12.08 -12.37 -12.18
CA ASN A 67 12.96 -13.49 -11.90
C ASN A 67 13.23 -13.55 -10.39
N LYS A 68 13.45 -14.77 -9.88
CA LYS A 68 13.87 -15.11 -8.52
C LYS A 68 15.02 -14.22 -8.01
N ALA A 69 15.93 -13.81 -8.89
CA ALA A 69 17.02 -12.89 -8.56
C ALA A 69 16.56 -11.49 -8.13
N THR A 70 15.49 -10.94 -8.72
CA THR A 70 14.92 -9.64 -8.34
C THR A 70 14.21 -9.72 -6.99
N ILE A 71 13.58 -10.86 -6.68
CA ILE A 71 12.97 -11.14 -5.37
C ILE A 71 14.06 -11.28 -4.29
N GLN A 72 15.15 -11.98 -4.60
CA GLN A 72 16.31 -12.11 -3.72
C GLN A 72 16.98 -10.74 -3.45
N ARG A 73 17.09 -9.88 -4.46
CA ARG A 73 17.56 -8.49 -4.27
C ARG A 73 16.58 -7.69 -3.40
N ALA A 74 15.27 -7.80 -3.61
CA ALA A 74 14.28 -7.14 -2.76
C ALA A 74 14.36 -7.60 -1.29
N LYS A 75 14.62 -8.89 -1.04
CA LYS A 75 14.87 -9.46 0.29
C LYS A 75 16.19 -8.98 0.91
N ALA A 76 17.22 -8.76 0.08
CA ALA A 76 18.54 -8.31 0.54
C ALA A 76 18.63 -6.80 0.81
N ILE A 77 17.74 -5.98 0.24
CA ILE A 77 17.78 -4.51 0.38
C ILE A 77 17.34 -4.03 1.78
N LEU A 78 16.68 -4.85 2.61
CA LEU A 78 16.10 -4.42 3.89
C LEU A 78 16.12 -5.52 4.96
N GLU A 79 16.14 -5.13 6.24
CA GLU A 79 15.70 -6.00 7.33
C GLU A 79 14.24 -6.41 7.05
N PRO A 80 13.99 -7.67 6.63
CA PRO A 80 12.73 -8.04 5.99
C PRO A 80 11.46 -7.80 6.83
N PRO A 81 11.48 -7.95 8.18
CA PRO A 81 10.29 -7.75 8.99
C PRO A 81 9.80 -6.30 9.03
N LEU A 82 10.71 -5.32 9.16
CA LEU A 82 10.34 -3.91 9.31
C LEU A 82 9.85 -3.30 8.00
N LEU A 83 10.43 -3.70 6.85
CA LEU A 83 9.91 -3.25 5.57
C LEU A 83 8.49 -3.78 5.34
N LEU A 84 8.29 -5.07 5.60
CA LEU A 84 7.01 -5.73 5.40
C LEU A 84 5.91 -5.06 6.24
N SER A 85 6.20 -4.77 7.51
CA SER A 85 5.26 -4.06 8.38
C SER A 85 4.94 -2.65 7.87
N LEU A 86 5.95 -1.89 7.45
CA LEU A 86 5.74 -0.52 6.94
C LEU A 86 4.94 -0.48 5.62
N LEU A 87 5.18 -1.44 4.72
CA LEU A 87 4.44 -1.54 3.47
C LEU A 87 3.01 -2.02 3.69
N LEU A 88 2.78 -2.95 4.62
CA LEU A 88 1.44 -3.36 5.02
C LEU A 88 0.68 -2.21 5.69
N ASP A 89 1.33 -1.45 6.59
CA ASP A 89 0.77 -0.24 7.19
C ASP A 89 0.40 0.80 6.13
N ARG A 90 1.22 0.95 5.08
CA ARG A 90 0.93 1.84 3.96
C ARG A 90 -0.28 1.38 3.15
N ALA A 91 -0.36 0.09 2.83
CA ALA A 91 -1.51 -0.48 2.14
C ALA A 91 -2.81 -0.30 2.95
N THR A 92 -2.80 -0.64 4.24
CA THR A 92 -3.96 -0.47 5.12
C THR A 92 -4.33 1.01 5.31
N THR A 93 -3.34 1.91 5.36
CA THR A 93 -3.57 3.36 5.36
C THR A 93 -4.28 3.81 4.08
N TYR A 94 -3.92 3.29 2.91
CA TYR A 94 -4.64 3.57 1.67
C TYR A 94 -6.07 3.01 1.69
N CYS A 95 -6.30 1.78 2.15
CA CYS A 95 -7.66 1.24 2.29
C CYS A 95 -8.53 2.13 3.19
N ALA A 96 -7.99 2.54 4.34
CA ALA A 96 -8.69 3.43 5.27
C ALA A 96 -8.98 4.81 4.65
N LEU A 97 -8.01 5.38 3.94
CA LEU A 97 -8.19 6.65 3.24
C LEU A 97 -9.25 6.55 2.14
N ALA A 98 -9.24 5.46 1.38
CA ALA A 98 -10.24 5.18 0.35
C ALA A 98 -11.65 5.07 0.96
N ALA A 99 -11.81 4.33 2.05
CA ALA A 99 -13.08 4.23 2.78
C ALA A 99 -13.55 5.59 3.32
N MET A 100 -12.64 6.46 3.78
CA MET A 100 -13.00 7.83 4.18
C MET A 100 -13.43 8.69 2.99
N TYR A 101 -12.76 8.60 1.84
CA TYR A 101 -13.18 9.30 0.62
C TYR A 101 -14.56 8.85 0.15
N ARG A 102 -14.87 7.55 0.23
CA ARG A 102 -16.21 7.02 -0.06
C ARG A 102 -17.25 7.66 0.85
N ARG A 103 -17.00 7.66 2.17
CA ARG A 103 -17.90 8.28 3.18
C ARG A 103 -18.09 9.78 2.99
N SER A 104 -17.08 10.48 2.45
CA SER A 104 -17.17 11.91 2.14
C SER A 104 -17.75 12.21 0.75
N GLY A 105 -18.27 11.20 0.04
CA GLY A 105 -18.87 11.35 -1.29
C GLY A 105 -17.89 11.43 -2.46
N SER A 106 -16.58 11.30 -2.22
CA SER A 106 -15.56 11.29 -3.29
C SER A 106 -15.27 9.87 -3.78
N ALA A 107 -16.22 9.28 -4.52
CA ALA A 107 -16.10 7.93 -5.05
C ALA A 107 -14.91 7.77 -6.02
N ALA A 108 -14.59 8.81 -6.81
CA ALA A 108 -13.43 8.80 -7.70
C ALA A 108 -12.09 8.76 -6.95
N SER A 109 -11.92 9.59 -5.91
CA SER A 109 -10.72 9.54 -5.05
C SER A 109 -10.62 8.23 -4.28
N SER A 110 -11.77 7.66 -3.90
CA SER A 110 -11.81 6.35 -3.27
C SER A 110 -11.29 5.26 -4.21
N ALA A 111 -11.81 5.20 -5.44
CA ALA A 111 -11.38 4.22 -6.45
C ALA A 111 -9.88 4.31 -6.78
N THR A 112 -9.33 5.52 -6.94
CA THR A 112 -7.89 5.69 -7.20
C THR A 112 -7.02 5.32 -5.99
N THR A 113 -7.53 5.49 -4.78
CA THR A 113 -6.81 5.11 -3.56
C THR A 113 -6.84 3.59 -3.36
N TYR A 114 -7.96 2.93 -3.66
CA TYR A 114 -8.05 1.47 -3.66
C TYR A 114 -7.12 0.83 -4.69
N ASP A 115 -7.03 1.39 -5.91
CA ASP A 115 -6.09 0.91 -6.94
C ASP A 115 -4.64 0.88 -6.42
N ARG A 116 -4.20 1.94 -5.71
CA ARG A 116 -2.89 1.99 -5.07
C ARG A 116 -2.71 0.95 -3.97
N ALA A 117 -3.73 0.76 -3.13
CA ALA A 117 -3.70 -0.22 -2.05
C ALA A 117 -3.57 -1.65 -2.60
N VAL A 118 -4.38 -2.00 -3.60
CA VAL A 118 -4.37 -3.30 -4.26
C VAL A 118 -3.02 -3.57 -4.91
N TRP A 119 -2.50 -2.62 -5.68
CA TRP A 119 -1.20 -2.75 -6.33
C TRP A 119 -0.07 -3.07 -5.31
N LEU A 120 -0.08 -2.41 -4.15
CA LEU A 120 0.91 -2.66 -3.10
C LEU A 120 0.71 -4.03 -2.44
N LEU A 121 -0.54 -4.41 -2.12
CA LEU A 121 -0.86 -5.70 -1.52
C LEU A 121 -0.51 -6.89 -2.44
N GLU A 122 -0.77 -6.78 -3.75
CA GLU A 122 -0.37 -7.80 -4.72
C GLU A 122 1.15 -7.94 -4.80
N SER A 123 1.87 -6.80 -4.75
CA SER A 123 3.34 -6.80 -4.71
C SER A 123 3.87 -7.52 -3.47
N LEU A 124 3.27 -7.27 -2.30
CA LEU A 124 3.60 -7.93 -1.04
C LEU A 124 3.26 -9.43 -1.05
N TRP A 125 2.09 -9.81 -1.59
CA TRP A 125 1.68 -11.21 -1.73
C TRP A 125 2.70 -12.00 -2.55
N HIS A 126 3.09 -11.48 -3.72
CA HIS A 126 4.10 -12.13 -4.56
C HIS A 126 5.49 -12.20 -3.91
N ALA A 127 5.85 -11.23 -3.07
CA ALA A 127 7.12 -11.22 -2.36
C ALA A 127 7.17 -12.26 -1.23
N THR A 128 6.03 -12.53 -0.58
CA THR A 128 5.89 -13.39 0.60
C THR A 128 5.52 -14.84 0.26
N GLY A 129 4.86 -15.09 -0.87
CA GLY A 129 4.35 -16.43 -1.26
C GLY A 129 5.29 -17.30 -2.11
N ALA A 130 6.48 -16.81 -2.46
CA ALA A 130 7.34 -17.46 -3.47
C ALA A 130 8.30 -18.53 -2.92
N ASP A 131 8.35 -18.79 -1.61
CA ASP A 131 9.30 -19.73 -1.03
C ASP A 131 8.59 -20.98 -0.49
N GLY A 132 8.55 -22.04 -1.29
CA GLY A 132 8.24 -23.40 -0.84
C GLY A 132 9.36 -24.02 0.01
N THR A 133 9.82 -23.33 1.05
CA THR A 133 10.80 -23.85 2.03
C THR A 133 10.48 -23.35 3.45
N GLU A 134 10.96 -24.08 4.46
CA GLU A 134 10.52 -24.18 5.87
C GLU A 134 10.34 -22.89 6.72
N ALA A 135 10.46 -21.68 6.17
CA ALA A 135 9.97 -20.44 6.77
C ALA A 135 8.42 -20.34 6.82
N ALA A 136 7.74 -21.39 6.34
CA ALA A 136 6.30 -21.55 6.16
C ALA A 136 5.44 -21.56 7.45
N LYS A 137 5.97 -21.24 8.64
CA LYS A 137 5.14 -21.09 9.86
C LYS A 137 4.93 -19.64 10.31
N SER A 138 5.89 -18.73 10.10
CA SER A 138 5.68 -17.29 10.30
C SER A 138 5.38 -16.54 9.00
N GLY A 139 5.89 -17.05 7.87
CA GLY A 139 5.59 -16.54 6.53
C GLY A 139 4.15 -16.81 6.10
N THR A 140 3.54 -17.92 6.54
CA THR A 140 2.15 -18.27 6.21
C THR A 140 1.13 -17.37 6.87
N ALA A 141 1.34 -16.97 8.13
CA ALA A 141 0.42 -16.05 8.81
C ALA A 141 0.44 -14.65 8.16
N SER A 142 1.64 -14.14 7.85
CA SER A 142 1.77 -12.83 7.17
C SER A 142 1.24 -12.89 5.74
N HIS A 143 1.54 -13.97 5.01
CA HIS A 143 1.02 -14.19 3.66
C HIS A 143 -0.50 -14.28 3.67
N GLN A 144 -1.09 -15.15 4.51
CA GLN A 144 -2.53 -15.29 4.65
C GLN A 144 -3.21 -13.98 5.08
N HIS A 145 -2.58 -13.22 5.98
CA HIS A 145 -3.07 -11.90 6.36
C HIS A 145 -3.10 -10.95 5.16
N ILE A 146 -2.04 -10.91 4.35
CA ILE A 146 -2.00 -10.11 3.11
C ILE A 146 -3.09 -10.56 2.13
N ALA A 147 -3.31 -11.87 1.94
CA ALA A 147 -4.41 -12.38 1.10
C ALA A 147 -5.77 -11.88 1.61
N ASN A 148 -6.04 -12.02 2.91
CA ASN A 148 -7.31 -11.63 3.48
C ASN A 148 -7.56 -10.12 3.31
N VAL A 149 -6.54 -9.30 3.57
CA VAL A 149 -6.63 -7.84 3.35
C VAL A 149 -6.81 -7.52 1.86
N LEU A 150 -6.11 -8.23 0.96
CA LEU A 150 -6.21 -8.05 -0.48
C LEU A 150 -7.61 -8.41 -1.01
N ARG A 151 -8.17 -9.55 -0.61
CA ARG A 151 -9.54 -9.95 -1.00
C ARG A 151 -10.56 -8.90 -0.57
N GLN A 152 -10.52 -8.49 0.69
CA GLN A 152 -11.41 -7.46 1.21
C GLN A 152 -11.26 -6.13 0.44
N THR A 153 -10.02 -5.73 0.16
CA THR A 153 -9.72 -4.50 -0.58
C THR A 153 -10.24 -4.56 -2.02
N LEU A 154 -10.14 -5.72 -2.68
CA LEU A 154 -10.67 -5.95 -4.02
C LEU A 154 -12.21 -5.92 -4.02
N ASP A 155 -12.86 -6.55 -3.04
CA ASP A 155 -14.32 -6.49 -2.89
C ASP A 155 -14.81 -5.04 -2.70
N ASP A 156 -14.22 -4.31 -1.75
CA ASP A 156 -14.57 -2.92 -1.48
C ASP A 156 -14.35 -2.02 -2.71
N TRP A 157 -13.30 -2.29 -3.49
CA TRP A 157 -13.03 -1.55 -4.72
C TRP A 157 -14.05 -1.88 -5.83
N ALA A 158 -14.39 -3.16 -6.00
CA ALA A 158 -15.38 -3.57 -7.00
C ALA A 158 -16.74 -2.91 -6.75
N ASP A 159 -17.17 -2.82 -5.49
CA ASP A 159 -18.41 -2.15 -5.11
C ASP A 159 -18.40 -0.66 -5.45
N ILE A 160 -17.25 -0.01 -5.31
CA ILE A 160 -17.11 1.41 -5.66
C ILE A 160 -17.12 1.61 -7.17
N GLU A 161 -16.41 0.78 -7.93
CA GLU A 161 -16.45 0.86 -9.39
C GLU A 161 -17.87 0.56 -9.91
N GLN A 162 -18.61 -0.34 -9.27
CA GLN A 162 -20.03 -0.55 -9.57
C GLN A 162 -20.88 0.68 -9.24
N SER A 163 -20.67 1.33 -8.09
CA SER A 163 -21.38 2.58 -7.74
C SER A 163 -21.06 3.75 -8.70
N LEU A 164 -19.93 3.68 -9.40
CA LEU A 164 -19.52 4.61 -10.45
C LEU A 164 -20.02 4.20 -11.85
N ASN A 165 -20.91 3.21 -11.95
CA ASN A 165 -21.42 2.62 -13.22
C ASN A 165 -20.34 2.02 -14.12
N ARG A 166 -19.23 1.54 -13.56
CA ARG A 166 -18.11 0.91 -14.29
C ARG A 166 -18.15 -0.61 -14.15
N HIS A 167 -19.27 -1.21 -14.54
CA HIS A 167 -19.57 -2.63 -14.33
C HIS A 167 -18.48 -3.59 -14.86
N ILE A 168 -17.98 -3.37 -16.08
CA ILE A 168 -16.92 -4.20 -16.67
C ILE A 168 -15.64 -4.19 -15.81
N LYS A 169 -15.30 -3.04 -15.21
CA LYS A 169 -14.13 -2.94 -14.34
C LYS A 169 -14.38 -3.64 -13.01
N ALA A 170 -15.56 -3.47 -12.43
CA ALA A 170 -15.95 -4.15 -11.19
C ALA A 170 -15.91 -5.68 -11.33
N GLU A 171 -16.42 -6.23 -12.44
CA GLU A 171 -16.34 -7.67 -12.73
C GLU A 171 -14.89 -8.16 -12.84
N ARG A 172 -14.05 -7.46 -13.59
CA ARG A 172 -12.61 -7.79 -13.69
C ARG A 172 -11.90 -7.76 -12.34
N ILE A 173 -12.31 -6.87 -11.44
CA ILE A 173 -11.77 -6.81 -10.08
C ILE A 173 -12.24 -8.03 -9.28
N ARG A 174 -13.53 -8.39 -9.35
CA ARG A 174 -14.07 -9.59 -8.69
C ARG A 174 -13.42 -10.88 -9.17
N ASP A 175 -13.17 -11.00 -10.47
CA ASP A 175 -12.46 -12.17 -11.03
C ASP A 175 -11.06 -12.34 -10.43
N ARG A 176 -10.38 -11.24 -10.06
CA ARG A 176 -9.06 -11.29 -9.42
C ARG A 176 -9.12 -11.86 -8.01
N ILE A 177 -10.25 -11.74 -7.31
CA ILE A 177 -10.40 -12.23 -5.91
C ILE A 177 -10.19 -13.73 -5.85
N SER A 178 -10.67 -14.47 -6.85
CA SER A 178 -10.50 -15.92 -6.96
C SER A 178 -9.04 -16.40 -7.05
N LYS A 179 -8.09 -15.50 -7.33
CA LYS A 179 -6.67 -15.80 -7.48
C LYS A 179 -5.89 -15.77 -6.17
N TYR A 180 -6.50 -15.28 -5.09
CA TYR A 180 -5.87 -15.05 -3.80
C TYR A 180 -6.60 -15.82 -2.72
#